data_AF-A0A7S4CS81-F1
#
_entry.id   AF-A0A7S4CS81-F1
#
_cell.length_a   1.000
_cell.length_b   1.000
_cell.length_c   1.000
_cell.angle_alpha   90.00
_cell.angle_beta   90.00
_cell.angle_gamma   90.00
#
_symmetry.space_group_name_H-M   'P 1'
#
loop_
_entity.id
_entity.type
_entity.pdbx_description
1 polymer ?
#
loop_
_entity_poly.entity_id
_entity_poly.type
_entity_poly.pdbx_seq_one_letter_code
_entity_poly.pdbx_strand_id
1 'polypeptide(L)'
;GKEGKRTRKGSPRWTADVGAGSQGSRTAHQREVQVTLGNIFQGDNRAASVALKRCPQLLTVDLTVIFDAFDCLSRTLGSNCAEAAVRAAPAYLASATLKDSLVALKATLGQKGVWPAIQACPNLALTSPERIEEMYQKLSDTLGEANTPKALARAPGMLRELPEQPLSNALQALEDALGGAEHAVEVATSNPCLLLGNAERIAEMVAALDMTVGRAKMLQVLGSNSNILNCIQRRGSTLSEALKTVTDILGLDCGLSVLRASSFVLDQTVDDLRHALQSLVDICGSENAVRVIASSQRQWTTMELKLPVLIDIFGVEGAVDCLHQHPSLVRSNTRTMRNNLKALQVLLGPREAKHVVTLHPELLLPGSDNTLSYLRKKLSTAEAARLVSAYPL
;
A
#
# COMPACT_ATOMS: atom_id res chain seq x y z
N GLY A 1 58.56 34.86 39.64
CA GLY A 1 58.84 34.90 38.19
C GLY A 1 57.92 33.94 37.47
N LYS A 2 57.20 34.46 36.45
CA LYS A 2 56.37 33.79 35.42
C LYS A 2 55.14 33.05 35.96
N GLU A 3 53.91 33.55 35.92
CA GLU A 3 53.15 34.31 34.89
C GLU A 3 52.83 33.52 33.62
N GLY A 4 51.53 33.34 33.34
CA GLY A 4 51.00 32.58 32.20
C GLY A 4 49.48 32.62 32.10
N LYS A 5 48.87 33.82 32.08
CA LYS A 5 47.45 34.04 31.76
C LYS A 5 47.23 33.86 30.26
N ARG A 6 46.35 32.93 29.86
CA ARG A 6 45.82 32.84 28.49
C ARG A 6 44.69 33.84 28.28
N THR A 7 44.91 34.78 27.37
CA THR A 7 43.92 35.69 26.80
C THR A 7 43.18 35.00 25.64
N ARG A 8 41.85 34.94 25.69
CA ARG A 8 41.00 34.70 24.51
C ARG A 8 40.66 36.06 23.91
N LYS A 9 41.26 36.40 22.76
CA LYS A 9 40.83 37.52 21.91
C LYS A 9 39.55 37.12 21.19
N GLY A 10 38.53 37.96 21.29
CA GLY A 10 37.23 37.79 20.66
C GLY A 10 37.26 38.01 19.14
N SER A 11 36.42 37.27 18.44
CA SER A 11 35.97 37.61 17.10
C SER A 11 34.76 38.54 17.19
N PRO A 12 34.62 39.56 16.31
CA PRO A 12 33.53 40.51 16.39
C PRO A 12 32.21 39.84 16.01
N ARG A 13 31.25 39.90 16.93
CA ARG A 13 29.86 39.56 16.66
C ARG A 13 29.31 40.72 15.82
N TRP A 14 29.07 40.47 14.54
CA TRP A 14 28.23 41.34 13.71
C TRP A 14 26.81 41.25 14.28
N THR A 15 26.48 42.13 15.23
CA THR A 15 25.09 42.48 15.51
C THR A 15 24.63 43.36 14.36
N ALA A 16 24.13 42.71 13.31
CA ALA A 16 23.22 43.38 12.42
C ALA A 16 21.97 43.73 13.26
N ASP A 17 21.82 45.01 13.57
CA ASP A 17 20.53 45.60 13.90
C ASP A 17 19.59 45.35 12.71
N VAL A 18 18.87 44.22 12.76
CA VAL A 18 17.77 43.93 11.85
C VAL A 18 16.49 44.01 12.66
N GLY A 19 15.93 45.22 12.67
CA GLY A 19 14.50 45.53 12.77
C GLY A 19 13.64 44.70 13.74
N ALA A 20 13.41 45.25 14.93
CA ALA A 20 12.30 44.87 15.81
C ALA A 20 10.91 45.00 15.14
N GLY A 21 10.80 45.68 13.99
CA GLY A 21 9.59 45.71 13.16
C GLY A 21 9.33 44.43 12.32
N SER A 22 10.34 43.56 12.14
CA SER A 22 10.21 42.35 11.29
C SER A 22 9.67 41.12 12.02
N GLN A 23 9.83 41.03 13.34
CA GLN A 23 9.33 39.90 14.12
C GLN A 23 7.81 39.93 14.29
N GLY A 24 7.22 41.11 14.53
CA GLY A 24 5.76 41.26 14.61
C GLY A 24 5.06 40.90 13.30
N SER A 25 5.60 41.35 12.17
CA SER A 25 5.08 41.04 10.82
C SER A 25 5.17 39.54 10.48
N ARG A 26 6.29 38.88 10.81
CA ARG A 26 6.44 37.41 10.60
C ARG A 26 5.45 36.60 11.42
N THR A 27 5.20 37.00 12.68
CA THR A 27 4.21 36.31 13.52
C THR A 27 2.77 36.53 13.06
N ALA A 28 2.47 37.68 12.45
CA ALA A 28 1.15 37.96 11.88
C ALA A 28 0.91 37.11 10.62
N HIS A 29 1.84 37.12 9.66
CA HIS A 29 1.73 36.33 8.43
C HIS A 29 1.65 34.82 8.72
N GLN A 30 2.46 34.32 9.66
CA GLN A 30 2.39 32.92 10.08
C GLN A 30 1.01 32.53 10.62
N ARG A 31 0.36 33.41 11.39
CA ARG A 31 -1.00 33.18 11.88
C ARG A 31 -2.01 33.18 10.74
N GLU A 32 -1.89 34.08 9.79
CA GLU A 32 -2.78 34.14 8.61
C GLU A 32 -2.65 32.88 7.75
N VAL A 33 -1.44 32.42 7.45
CA VAL A 33 -1.22 31.16 6.71
C VAL A 33 -1.81 29.99 7.49
N GLN A 34 -1.63 29.95 8.82
CA GLN A 34 -2.19 28.90 9.66
C GLN A 34 -3.73 28.90 9.65
N VAL A 35 -4.37 30.08 9.72
CA VAL A 35 -5.84 30.22 9.64
C VAL A 35 -6.34 29.80 8.26
N THR A 36 -5.66 30.21 7.18
CA THR A 36 -5.99 29.82 5.81
C THR A 36 -5.92 28.31 5.62
N LEU A 37 -4.85 27.67 6.08
CA LEU A 37 -4.73 26.21 6.07
C LEU A 37 -5.80 25.56 6.96
N GLY A 38 -6.13 26.16 8.09
CA GLY A 38 -7.24 25.72 8.95
C GLY A 38 -8.57 25.70 8.20
N ASN A 39 -8.88 26.74 7.42
CA ASN A 39 -10.08 26.81 6.60
C ASN A 39 -10.08 25.76 5.49
N ILE A 40 -8.95 25.55 4.81
CA ILE A 40 -8.77 24.48 3.81
C ILE A 40 -9.06 23.10 4.43
N PHE A 41 -8.61 22.89 5.67
CA PHE A 41 -8.84 21.64 6.42
C PHE A 41 -10.12 21.67 7.28
N GLN A 42 -11.11 22.47 6.91
CA GLN A 42 -12.44 22.50 7.55
C GLN A 42 -12.39 22.75 9.07
N GLY A 43 -11.44 23.56 9.54
CA GLY A 43 -11.23 23.90 10.95
C GLY A 43 -10.23 23.01 11.69
N ASP A 44 -9.61 22.02 11.03
CA ASP A 44 -8.59 21.15 11.64
C ASP A 44 -7.22 21.86 11.77
N ASN A 45 -7.10 22.64 12.84
CA ASN A 45 -5.86 23.36 13.20
C ASN A 45 -4.65 22.44 13.42
N ARG A 46 -4.89 21.17 13.76
CA ARG A 46 -3.80 20.18 13.93
C ARG A 46 -3.24 19.80 12.57
N ALA A 47 -4.10 19.55 11.58
CA ALA A 47 -3.66 19.29 10.21
C ALA A 47 -2.93 20.49 9.59
N ALA A 48 -3.43 21.70 9.80
CA ALA A 48 -2.75 22.93 9.38
C ALA A 48 -1.32 23.02 9.97
N SER A 49 -1.19 22.75 11.26
CA SER A 49 0.12 22.74 11.94
C SER A 49 1.06 21.65 11.41
N VAL A 50 0.53 20.45 11.11
CA VAL A 50 1.31 19.36 10.51
C VAL A 50 1.77 19.73 9.09
N ALA A 51 0.89 20.35 8.30
CA ALA A 51 1.22 20.81 6.95
C ALA A 51 2.37 21.83 6.96
N LEU A 52 2.32 22.83 7.84
CA LEU A 52 3.39 23.82 8.01
C LEU A 52 4.71 23.20 8.48
N LYS A 53 4.66 22.19 9.37
CA LYS A 53 5.86 21.45 9.77
C LYS A 53 6.48 20.67 8.61
N ARG A 54 5.67 20.09 7.73
CA ARG A 54 6.12 19.32 6.55
C ARG A 54 6.58 20.22 5.40
N CYS A 55 6.03 21.43 5.31
CA CYS A 55 6.26 22.36 4.20
C CYS A 55 6.45 23.79 4.74
N PRO A 56 7.58 24.11 5.41
CA PRO A 56 7.80 25.42 6.01
C PRO A 56 7.81 26.57 5.00
N GLN A 57 8.10 26.28 3.72
CA GLN A 57 8.08 27.27 2.64
C GLN A 57 6.69 27.91 2.43
N LEU A 58 5.59 27.30 2.91
CA LEU A 58 4.27 27.94 2.87
C LEU A 58 4.22 29.25 3.65
N LEU A 59 5.13 29.46 4.61
CA LEU A 59 5.24 30.72 5.37
C LEU A 59 5.90 31.85 4.57
N THR A 60 6.38 31.58 3.36
CA THR A 60 6.98 32.57 2.47
C THR A 60 6.18 32.75 1.18
N VAL A 61 5.06 32.01 1.02
CA VAL A 61 4.21 32.05 -0.16
C VAL A 61 3.06 33.02 0.11
N ASP A 62 2.71 33.83 -0.90
CA ASP A 62 1.56 34.74 -0.81
C ASP A 62 0.26 33.95 -0.62
N LEU A 63 -0.64 34.44 0.24
CA LEU A 63 -1.91 33.78 0.53
C LEU A 63 -2.77 33.60 -0.73
N THR A 64 -2.69 34.53 -1.69
CA THR A 64 -3.41 34.43 -2.97
C THR A 64 -2.96 33.22 -3.77
N VAL A 65 -1.65 32.94 -3.81
CA VAL A 65 -1.10 31.75 -4.47
C VAL A 65 -1.59 30.47 -3.79
N ILE A 66 -1.65 30.45 -2.46
CA ILE A 66 -2.19 29.31 -1.71
C ILE A 66 -3.67 29.07 -2.05
N PHE A 67 -4.48 30.13 -2.09
CA PHE A 67 -5.91 30.01 -2.44
C PHE A 67 -6.11 29.57 -3.88
N ASP A 68 -5.38 30.16 -4.83
CA ASP A 68 -5.48 29.81 -6.25
C ASP A 68 -5.07 28.36 -6.51
N ALA A 69 -4.02 27.88 -5.83
CA ALA A 69 -3.59 26.49 -5.90
C ALA A 69 -4.67 25.53 -5.34
N PHE A 70 -5.28 25.87 -4.21
CA PHE A 70 -6.33 25.05 -3.60
C PHE A 70 -7.63 25.06 -4.42
N ASP A 71 -8.03 26.21 -4.96
CA ASP A 71 -9.19 26.33 -5.85
C ASP A 71 -8.97 25.53 -7.15
N CYS A 72 -7.77 25.60 -7.72
CA CYS A 72 -7.40 24.78 -8.88
C CYS A 72 -7.52 23.27 -8.59
N LEU A 73 -7.01 22.82 -7.44
CA LEU A 73 -7.19 21.43 -6.99
C LEU A 73 -8.67 21.08 -6.79
N SER A 74 -9.45 21.97 -6.17
CA SER A 74 -10.86 21.75 -5.86
C SER A 74 -11.71 21.63 -7.13
N ARG A 75 -11.46 22.46 -8.15
CA ARG A 75 -12.13 22.36 -9.47
C ARG A 75 -11.73 21.09 -10.22
N THR A 76 -10.51 20.62 -10.04
CA THR A 76 -9.98 19.45 -10.76
C THR A 76 -10.36 18.12 -10.09
N LEU A 77 -10.35 18.05 -8.77
CA LEU A 77 -10.51 16.80 -8.00
C LEU A 77 -11.83 16.73 -7.22
N GLY A 78 -12.51 17.87 -7.03
CA GLY A 78 -13.55 18.05 -6.02
C GLY A 78 -12.95 18.44 -4.66
N SER A 79 -13.71 19.19 -3.84
CA SER A 79 -13.20 19.78 -2.59
C SER A 79 -12.65 18.76 -1.59
N ASN A 80 -13.33 17.62 -1.40
CA ASN A 80 -12.89 16.58 -0.47
C ASN A 80 -11.57 15.92 -0.92
N CYS A 81 -11.42 15.66 -2.23
CA CYS A 81 -10.21 15.07 -2.78
C CYS A 81 -9.06 16.08 -2.79
N ALA A 82 -9.34 17.36 -3.06
CA ALA A 82 -8.36 18.44 -2.97
C ALA A 82 -7.79 18.58 -1.55
N GLU A 83 -8.65 18.55 -0.54
CA GLU A 83 -8.22 18.55 0.86
C GLU A 83 -7.33 17.34 1.17
N ALA A 84 -7.76 16.14 0.79
CA ALA A 84 -6.97 14.91 0.98
C ALA A 84 -5.61 14.98 0.26
N ALA A 85 -5.56 15.54 -0.95
CA ALA A 85 -4.34 15.76 -1.71
C ALA A 85 -3.38 16.68 -0.94
N VAL A 86 -3.86 17.84 -0.47
CA VAL A 86 -3.05 18.80 0.30
C VAL A 86 -2.57 18.19 1.61
N ARG A 87 -3.40 17.39 2.31
CA ARG A 87 -2.96 16.65 3.51
C ARG A 87 -1.81 15.69 3.19
N ALA A 88 -1.90 14.99 2.05
CA ALA A 88 -0.86 14.05 1.62
C ALA A 88 0.45 14.78 1.24
N ALA A 89 0.36 15.88 0.48
CA ALA A 89 1.49 16.67 0.01
C ALA A 89 1.19 18.18 0.05
N PRO A 90 1.48 18.88 1.16
CA PRO A 90 1.21 20.32 1.29
C PRO A 90 1.99 21.20 0.31
N ALA A 91 3.05 20.66 -0.30
CA ALA A 91 3.88 21.36 -1.27
C ALA A 91 3.12 21.80 -2.53
N TYR A 92 1.94 21.23 -2.83
CA TYR A 92 1.10 21.71 -3.93
C TYR A 92 0.76 23.19 -3.80
N LEU A 93 0.46 23.65 -2.58
CA LEU A 93 0.05 25.02 -2.32
C LEU A 93 1.17 26.06 -2.53
N ALA A 94 2.41 25.60 -2.68
CA ALA A 94 3.58 26.43 -2.98
C ALA A 94 4.08 26.27 -4.42
N SER A 95 3.46 25.40 -5.23
CA SER A 95 3.98 25.04 -6.54
C SER A 95 3.48 25.96 -7.64
N ALA A 96 4.41 26.61 -8.34
CA ALA A 96 4.12 27.45 -9.49
C ALA A 96 3.60 26.65 -10.70
N THR A 97 3.97 25.38 -10.83
CA THR A 97 3.62 24.52 -11.98
C THR A 97 2.34 23.72 -11.76
N LEU A 98 1.73 23.76 -10.57
CA LEU A 98 0.62 22.88 -10.20
C LEU A 98 -0.54 22.96 -11.20
N LYS A 99 -0.94 24.18 -11.56
CA LYS A 99 -2.07 24.42 -12.45
C LYS A 99 -1.85 23.76 -13.82
N ASP A 100 -0.70 24.00 -14.43
CA ASP A 100 -0.39 23.48 -15.76
C ASP A 100 -0.19 21.96 -15.70
N SER A 101 0.42 21.45 -14.62
CA SER A 101 0.57 20.01 -14.38
C SER A 101 -0.78 19.30 -14.27
N LEU A 102 -1.76 19.91 -13.57
CA LEU A 102 -3.12 19.35 -13.46
C LEU A 102 -3.86 19.38 -14.79
N VAL A 103 -3.64 20.40 -15.63
CA VAL A 103 -4.19 20.46 -16.99
C VAL A 103 -3.60 19.33 -17.84
N ALA A 104 -2.29 19.14 -17.84
CA ALA A 104 -1.61 18.05 -18.56
C ALA A 104 -2.06 16.67 -18.07
N LEU A 105 -2.19 16.47 -16.75
CA LEU A 105 -2.72 15.22 -16.17
C LEU A 105 -4.16 14.95 -16.60
N LYS A 106 -5.00 16.00 -16.66
CA LYS A 106 -6.37 15.88 -17.10
C LYS A 106 -6.46 15.54 -18.60
N ALA A 107 -5.57 16.10 -19.42
CA ALA A 107 -5.50 15.79 -20.84
C ALA A 107 -5.06 14.33 -21.09
N THR A 108 -4.09 13.84 -20.31
CA THR A 108 -3.50 12.49 -20.48
C THR A 108 -4.32 11.37 -19.84
N LEU A 109 -4.84 11.57 -18.63
CA LEU A 109 -5.55 10.54 -17.86
C LEU A 109 -7.07 10.68 -17.86
N GLY A 110 -7.58 11.81 -18.38
CA GLY A 110 -8.97 12.19 -18.25
C GLY A 110 -9.37 12.61 -16.83
N GLN A 111 -10.51 13.30 -16.72
CA GLN A 111 -11.01 13.86 -15.46
C GLN A 111 -11.11 12.84 -14.31
N LYS A 112 -11.53 11.61 -14.61
CA LYS A 112 -11.71 10.55 -13.60
C LYS A 112 -10.39 9.88 -13.18
N GLY A 113 -9.34 9.98 -14.00
CA GLY A 113 -8.04 9.35 -13.75
C GLY A 113 -7.11 10.18 -12.86
N VAL A 114 -7.27 11.50 -12.82
CA VAL A 114 -6.35 12.41 -12.11
C VAL A 114 -6.29 12.11 -10.60
N TRP A 115 -7.43 12.00 -9.92
CA TRP A 115 -7.42 11.78 -8.47
C TRP A 115 -6.82 10.43 -8.06
N PRO A 116 -7.24 9.27 -8.63
CA PRO A 116 -6.58 7.99 -8.34
C PRO A 116 -5.07 8.04 -8.58
N ALA A 117 -4.63 8.73 -9.65
CA ALA A 117 -3.22 8.87 -9.97
C ALA A 117 -2.44 9.68 -8.92
N ILE A 118 -2.98 10.83 -8.49
CA ILE A 118 -2.39 11.65 -7.42
C ILE A 118 -2.43 10.91 -6.08
N GLN A 119 -3.50 10.18 -5.78
CA GLN A 119 -3.62 9.40 -4.55
C GLN A 119 -2.55 8.30 -4.49
N ALA A 120 -2.27 7.63 -5.62
CA ALA A 120 -1.22 6.62 -5.72
C ALA A 120 0.19 7.23 -5.74
N CYS A 121 0.37 8.39 -6.38
CA CYS A 121 1.65 9.10 -6.47
C CYS A 121 1.45 10.61 -6.24
N PRO A 122 1.48 11.09 -4.97
CA PRO A 122 1.20 12.49 -4.66
C PRO A 122 2.08 13.47 -5.45
N ASN A 123 3.38 13.20 -5.54
CA ASN A 123 4.31 14.10 -6.23
C ASN A 123 4.08 14.19 -7.76
N LEU A 124 3.17 13.41 -8.34
CA LEU A 124 2.84 13.49 -9.76
C LEU A 124 2.33 14.88 -10.17
N ALA A 125 1.50 15.52 -9.34
CA ALA A 125 0.98 16.87 -9.61
C ALA A 125 2.04 17.99 -9.50
N LEU A 126 3.26 17.66 -9.10
CA LEU A 126 4.41 18.57 -9.08
C LEU A 126 5.36 18.34 -10.27
N THR A 127 5.05 17.39 -11.14
CA THR A 127 5.84 17.07 -12.34
C THR A 127 5.53 18.10 -13.42
N SER A 128 6.53 18.60 -14.15
CA SER A 128 6.29 19.61 -15.18
C SER A 128 5.33 19.08 -16.27
N PRO A 129 4.48 19.95 -16.84
CA PRO A 129 3.50 19.53 -17.86
C PRO A 129 4.19 18.92 -19.09
N GLU A 130 5.33 19.48 -19.54
CA GLU A 130 6.09 18.97 -20.69
C GLU A 130 6.56 17.54 -20.44
N ARG A 131 6.95 17.23 -19.19
CA ARG A 131 7.41 15.90 -18.82
C ARG A 131 6.27 14.89 -18.80
N ILE A 132 5.10 15.30 -18.30
CA ILE A 132 3.89 14.47 -18.29
C ILE A 132 3.51 14.11 -19.73
N GLU A 133 3.47 15.09 -20.63
CA GLU A 133 3.13 14.92 -22.04
C GLU A 133 4.17 14.07 -22.78
N GLU A 134 5.47 14.37 -22.60
CA GLU A 134 6.57 13.60 -23.19
C GLU A 134 6.50 12.12 -22.81
N MET A 135 6.33 11.83 -21.52
CA MET A 135 6.28 10.45 -21.04
C MET A 135 4.99 9.73 -21.45
N TYR A 136 3.85 10.44 -21.48
CA TYR A 136 2.62 9.88 -22.03
C TYR A 136 2.80 9.48 -23.50
N GLN A 137 3.38 10.37 -24.32
CA GLN A 137 3.60 10.09 -25.73
C GLN A 137 4.55 8.91 -25.92
N LYS A 138 5.68 8.86 -25.20
CA LYS A 138 6.61 7.73 -25.27
C LYS A 138 5.96 6.41 -24.87
N LEU A 139 5.09 6.41 -23.86
CA LEU A 139 4.31 5.22 -23.49
C LEU A 139 3.31 4.84 -24.57
N SER A 140 2.63 5.82 -25.18
CA SER A 140 1.72 5.62 -26.30
C SER A 140 2.40 5.03 -27.53
N ASP A 141 3.58 5.52 -27.88
CA ASP A 141 4.38 5.00 -29.00
C ASP A 141 4.87 3.57 -28.71
N THR A 142 5.11 3.23 -27.43
CA THR A 142 5.64 1.92 -27.02
C THR A 142 4.53 0.86 -26.86
N LEU A 143 3.42 1.20 -26.21
CA LEU A 143 2.35 0.26 -25.86
C LEU A 143 1.12 0.35 -26.76
N GLY A 144 1.00 1.43 -27.53
CA GLY A 144 -0.21 1.80 -28.27
C GLY A 144 -1.23 2.54 -27.41
N GLU A 145 -2.03 3.38 -28.06
CA GLU A 145 -3.05 4.24 -27.43
C GLU A 145 -4.05 3.47 -26.57
N ALA A 146 -4.40 2.24 -26.96
CA ALA A 146 -5.37 1.41 -26.24
C ALA A 146 -4.85 0.87 -24.89
N ASN A 147 -3.52 0.73 -24.75
CA ASN A 147 -2.88 0.10 -23.60
C ASN A 147 -2.29 1.12 -22.63
N THR A 148 -1.85 2.28 -23.11
CA THR A 148 -1.26 3.33 -22.28
C THR A 148 -2.15 3.78 -21.12
N PRO A 149 -3.46 4.06 -21.29
CA PRO A 149 -4.32 4.41 -20.16
C PRO A 149 -4.44 3.28 -19.12
N LYS A 150 -4.43 2.02 -19.55
CA LYS A 150 -4.48 0.85 -18.65
C LYS A 150 -3.20 0.72 -17.83
N ALA A 151 -2.06 0.92 -18.48
CA ALA A 151 -0.74 0.96 -17.83
C ALA A 151 -0.69 2.10 -16.80
N LEU A 152 -1.09 3.31 -17.18
CA LEU A 152 -1.05 4.48 -16.29
C LEU A 152 -2.04 4.39 -15.13
N ALA A 153 -3.18 3.70 -15.30
CA ALA A 153 -4.08 3.41 -14.19
C ALA A 153 -3.42 2.50 -13.12
N ARG A 154 -2.46 1.66 -13.50
CA ARG A 154 -1.72 0.77 -12.60
C ARG A 154 -0.47 1.43 -12.01
N ALA A 155 0.28 2.20 -12.80
CA ALA A 155 1.51 2.86 -12.37
C ALA A 155 1.59 4.32 -12.86
N PRO A 156 0.79 5.22 -12.27
CA PRO A 156 0.78 6.63 -12.66
C PRO A 156 2.12 7.34 -12.43
N GLY A 157 2.99 6.80 -11.56
CA GLY A 157 4.34 7.31 -11.30
C GLY A 157 5.26 7.32 -12.52
N MET A 158 4.97 6.52 -13.56
CA MET A 158 5.77 6.47 -14.78
C MET A 158 5.81 7.79 -15.55
N LEU A 159 4.80 8.65 -15.39
CA LEU A 159 4.79 9.99 -16.01
C LEU A 159 5.87 10.91 -15.43
N ARG A 160 6.41 10.58 -14.26
CA ARG A 160 7.48 11.34 -13.60
C ARG A 160 8.83 10.66 -13.76
N GLU A 161 8.87 9.34 -13.63
CA GLU A 161 10.12 8.59 -13.53
C GLU A 161 10.88 8.55 -14.86
N LEU A 162 12.21 8.64 -14.78
CA LEU A 162 13.10 8.47 -15.92
C LEU A 162 13.44 6.99 -16.03
N PRO A 163 13.18 6.34 -17.17
CA PRO A 163 13.56 4.94 -17.33
C PRO A 163 15.09 4.81 -17.41
N GLU A 164 15.63 3.68 -16.94
CA GLU A 164 17.07 3.38 -17.00
C GLU A 164 17.59 3.25 -18.44
N GLN A 165 16.68 3.02 -19.39
CA GLN A 165 16.93 2.84 -20.81
C GLN A 165 15.72 3.33 -21.64
N PRO A 166 15.81 3.46 -22.97
CA PRO A 166 14.64 3.73 -23.81
C PRO A 166 13.54 2.68 -23.58
N LEU A 167 12.28 3.11 -23.46
CA LEU A 167 11.13 2.20 -23.22
C LEU A 167 11.01 1.12 -24.31
N SER A 168 11.37 1.46 -25.55
CA SER A 168 11.45 0.52 -26.68
C SER A 168 12.42 -0.63 -26.44
N ASN A 169 13.56 -0.37 -25.78
CA ASN A 169 14.55 -1.41 -25.48
C ASN A 169 14.06 -2.33 -24.36
N ALA A 170 13.35 -1.78 -23.37
CA ALA A 170 12.72 -2.58 -22.32
C ALA A 170 11.62 -3.48 -22.89
N LEU A 171 10.81 -2.94 -23.81
CA LEU A 171 9.78 -3.71 -24.50
C LEU A 171 10.39 -4.78 -25.41
N GLN A 172 11.46 -4.46 -26.15
CA GLN A 172 12.17 -5.45 -26.97
C GLN A 172 12.74 -6.58 -26.11
N ALA A 173 13.33 -6.27 -24.96
CA ALA A 173 13.82 -7.30 -24.03
C ALA A 173 12.69 -8.20 -23.51
N LEU A 174 11.50 -7.63 -23.25
CA LEU A 174 10.31 -8.41 -22.92
C LEU A 174 9.87 -9.28 -24.11
N GLU A 175 9.90 -8.75 -25.33
CA GLU A 175 9.55 -9.49 -26.54
C GLU A 175 10.49 -10.66 -26.78
N ASP A 176 11.79 -10.46 -26.65
CA ASP A 176 12.81 -11.50 -26.81
C ASP A 176 12.64 -12.59 -25.73
N ALA A 177 12.36 -12.18 -24.49
CA ALA A 177 12.20 -13.10 -23.37
C ALA A 177 10.87 -13.88 -23.39
N LEU A 178 9.78 -13.25 -23.85
CA LEU A 178 8.45 -13.86 -23.94
C LEU A 178 8.19 -14.50 -25.32
N GLY A 179 9.10 -14.28 -26.28
CA GLY A 179 9.07 -14.67 -27.69
C GLY A 179 7.81 -14.27 -28.43
N GLY A 180 7.44 -12.99 -28.32
CA GLY A 180 6.39 -12.39 -29.14
C GLY A 180 5.91 -11.02 -28.62
N ALA A 181 5.74 -10.07 -29.55
CA ALA A 181 5.31 -8.70 -29.26
C ALA A 181 3.97 -8.62 -28.50
N GLU A 182 2.99 -9.44 -28.85
CA GLU A 182 1.65 -9.40 -28.22
C GLU A 182 1.74 -9.68 -26.71
N HIS A 183 2.48 -10.73 -26.32
CA HIS A 183 2.69 -11.07 -24.91
C HIS A 183 3.50 -10.00 -24.18
N ALA A 184 4.50 -9.40 -24.84
CA ALA A 184 5.30 -8.33 -24.26
C ALA A 184 4.45 -7.09 -23.96
N VAL A 185 3.60 -6.68 -24.89
CA VAL A 185 2.68 -5.56 -24.70
C VAL A 185 1.65 -5.88 -23.60
N GLU A 186 1.08 -7.08 -23.57
CA GLU A 186 0.13 -7.49 -22.53
C GLU A 186 0.77 -7.46 -21.12
N VAL A 187 1.97 -8.04 -20.99
CA VAL A 187 2.71 -8.06 -19.73
C VAL A 187 3.12 -6.66 -19.31
N ALA A 188 3.65 -5.85 -20.23
CA ALA A 188 4.03 -4.47 -19.97
C ALA A 188 2.82 -3.60 -19.60
N THR A 189 1.65 -3.82 -20.21
CA THR A 189 0.42 -3.11 -19.83
C THR A 189 -0.04 -3.48 -18.42
N SER A 190 0.12 -4.75 -18.04
CA SER A 190 -0.24 -5.25 -16.70
C SER A 190 0.80 -4.91 -15.63
N ASN A 191 2.07 -4.73 -16.02
CA ASN A 191 3.24 -4.50 -15.17
C ASN A 191 4.11 -3.37 -15.73
N PRO A 192 3.60 -2.15 -15.82
CA PRO A 192 4.24 -1.10 -16.63
C PRO A 192 5.54 -0.58 -16.01
N CYS A 193 5.74 -0.77 -14.70
CA CYS A 193 7.03 -0.49 -14.03
C CYS A 193 8.21 -1.32 -14.58
N LEU A 194 7.97 -2.45 -15.27
CA LEU A 194 9.03 -3.20 -15.95
C LEU A 194 9.75 -2.34 -16.99
N LEU A 195 9.02 -1.46 -17.67
CA LEU A 195 9.58 -0.62 -18.72
C LEU A 195 10.57 0.42 -18.18
N LEU A 196 10.58 0.65 -16.85
CA LEU A 196 11.55 1.53 -16.21
C LEU A 196 12.88 0.83 -15.92
N GLY A 197 12.92 -0.51 -15.90
CA GLY A 197 14.11 -1.30 -15.63
C GLY A 197 14.98 -1.56 -16.86
N ASN A 198 16.21 -2.03 -16.61
CA ASN A 198 17.13 -2.44 -17.67
C ASN A 198 16.78 -3.80 -18.31
N ALA A 199 17.24 -4.00 -19.55
CA ALA A 199 16.93 -5.18 -20.37
C ALA A 199 17.47 -6.49 -19.77
N GLU A 200 18.67 -6.45 -19.19
CA GLU A 200 19.32 -7.62 -18.59
C GLU A 200 18.50 -8.18 -17.42
N ARG A 201 18.05 -7.31 -16.51
CA ARG A 201 17.19 -7.71 -15.39
C ARG A 201 15.88 -8.27 -15.89
N ILE A 202 15.24 -7.64 -16.88
CA ILE A 202 14.01 -8.18 -17.46
C ILE A 202 14.22 -9.62 -17.95
N ALA A 203 15.29 -9.87 -18.70
CA ALA A 203 15.61 -11.20 -19.21
C ALA A 203 15.87 -12.22 -18.08
N GLU A 204 16.67 -11.85 -17.07
CA GLU A 204 16.93 -12.70 -15.90
C GLU A 204 15.64 -13.06 -15.15
N MET A 205 14.76 -12.08 -14.96
CA MET A 205 13.49 -12.24 -14.25
C MET A 205 12.54 -13.18 -14.98
N VAL A 206 12.40 -13.01 -16.30
CA VAL A 206 11.57 -13.88 -17.14
C VAL A 206 12.17 -15.28 -17.22
N ALA A 207 13.49 -15.41 -17.40
CA ALA A 207 14.16 -16.71 -17.45
C ALA A 207 14.00 -17.49 -16.13
N ALA A 208 14.12 -16.83 -14.98
CA ALA A 208 13.94 -17.47 -13.68
C ALA A 208 12.49 -17.97 -13.48
N LEU A 209 11.50 -17.20 -13.91
CA LEU A 209 10.10 -17.65 -13.90
C LEU A 209 9.87 -18.81 -14.87
N ASP A 210 10.37 -18.72 -16.10
CA ASP A 210 10.21 -19.77 -17.11
C ASP A 210 10.83 -21.10 -16.65
N MET A 211 12.06 -21.07 -16.13
CA MET A 211 12.72 -22.26 -15.58
C MET A 211 11.97 -22.88 -14.40
N THR A 212 11.24 -22.09 -13.62
CA THR A 212 10.57 -22.59 -12.40
C THR A 212 9.16 -23.10 -12.67
N VAL A 213 8.38 -22.37 -13.48
CA VAL A 213 6.96 -22.67 -13.68
C VAL A 213 6.59 -23.08 -15.10
N GLY A 214 7.50 -22.90 -16.06
CA GLY A 214 7.26 -23.10 -17.48
C GLY A 214 6.52 -21.94 -18.14
N ARG A 215 6.84 -21.70 -19.42
CA ARG A 215 6.41 -20.55 -20.21
C ARG A 215 4.91 -20.26 -20.20
N ALA A 216 4.07 -21.29 -20.43
CA ALA A 216 2.62 -21.11 -20.47
C ALA A 216 2.04 -20.63 -19.13
N LYS A 217 2.59 -21.14 -18.02
CA LYS A 217 2.15 -20.80 -16.65
C LYS A 217 2.74 -19.47 -16.20
N MET A 218 3.95 -19.13 -16.62
CA MET A 218 4.59 -17.85 -16.39
C MET A 218 3.73 -16.69 -16.92
N LEU A 219 3.28 -16.76 -18.18
CA LEU A 219 2.43 -15.71 -18.77
C LEU A 219 1.15 -15.48 -17.94
N GLN A 220 0.51 -16.57 -17.48
CA GLN A 220 -0.66 -16.47 -16.61
C GLN A 220 -0.34 -15.78 -15.27
N VAL A 221 0.83 -16.04 -14.69
CA VAL A 221 1.27 -15.38 -13.44
C VAL A 221 1.55 -13.90 -13.67
N LEU A 222 2.27 -13.56 -14.74
CA LEU A 222 2.61 -12.17 -15.10
C LEU A 222 1.36 -11.33 -15.41
N GLY A 223 0.37 -11.91 -16.09
CA GLY A 223 -0.90 -11.24 -16.36
C GLY A 223 -1.79 -11.07 -15.12
N SER A 224 -1.75 -12.03 -14.19
CA SER A 224 -2.64 -12.04 -13.02
C SER A 224 -2.12 -11.23 -11.83
N ASN A 225 -0.80 -11.12 -11.66
CA ASN A 225 -0.21 -10.49 -10.48
C ASN A 225 0.81 -9.42 -10.83
N SER A 226 0.35 -8.16 -10.85
CA SER A 226 1.21 -7.04 -11.23
C SER A 226 2.35 -6.74 -10.26
N ASN A 227 2.31 -7.33 -9.06
CA ASN A 227 3.29 -7.10 -8.00
C ASN A 227 4.38 -8.17 -7.96
N ILE A 228 4.23 -9.29 -8.68
CA ILE A 228 5.24 -10.35 -8.66
C ILE A 228 6.58 -9.81 -9.14
N LEU A 229 6.56 -8.97 -10.17
CA LEU A 229 7.76 -8.39 -10.75
C LEU A 229 8.44 -7.37 -9.84
N ASN A 230 7.68 -6.63 -9.02
CA ASN A 230 8.26 -5.77 -7.98
C ASN A 230 8.94 -6.58 -6.86
N CYS A 231 8.42 -7.76 -6.53
CA CYS A 231 9.05 -8.65 -5.58
C CYS A 231 10.32 -9.25 -6.19
N ILE A 232 10.22 -9.64 -7.46
CA ILE A 232 11.34 -10.14 -8.23
C ILE A 232 12.50 -9.12 -8.30
N GLN A 233 12.21 -7.87 -8.68
CA GLN A 233 13.21 -6.81 -8.79
C GLN A 233 13.95 -6.56 -7.46
N ARG A 234 13.26 -6.73 -6.32
CA ARG A 234 13.87 -6.58 -4.99
C ARG A 234 14.76 -7.75 -4.59
N ARG A 235 14.49 -8.96 -5.07
CA ARG A 235 15.19 -10.19 -4.66
C ARG A 235 16.47 -10.49 -5.43
N GLY A 236 16.58 -10.01 -6.67
CA GLY A 236 17.72 -10.29 -7.54
C GLY A 236 18.03 -11.79 -7.61
N SER A 237 19.26 -12.17 -7.28
CA SER A 237 19.75 -13.55 -7.36
C SER A 237 18.98 -14.58 -6.52
N THR A 238 18.29 -14.16 -5.45
CA THR A 238 17.53 -15.08 -4.57
C THR A 238 16.14 -15.43 -5.11
N LEU A 239 15.72 -14.84 -6.23
CA LEU A 239 14.40 -15.07 -6.77
C LEU A 239 14.16 -16.53 -7.15
N SER A 240 15.07 -17.09 -7.96
CA SER A 240 14.92 -18.44 -8.49
C SER A 240 14.75 -19.46 -7.35
N GLU A 241 15.55 -19.29 -6.29
CA GLU A 241 15.46 -20.13 -5.08
C GLU A 241 14.13 -19.93 -4.33
N ALA A 242 13.62 -18.70 -4.26
CA ALA A 242 12.34 -18.42 -3.62
C ALA A 242 11.15 -19.01 -4.39
N LEU A 243 11.12 -18.83 -5.71
CA LEU A 243 10.08 -19.41 -6.57
C LEU A 243 10.11 -20.93 -6.46
N LYS A 244 11.32 -21.53 -6.53
CA LYS A 244 11.51 -22.96 -6.37
C LYS A 244 11.04 -23.45 -5.00
N THR A 245 11.34 -22.72 -3.93
CA THR A 245 10.87 -23.05 -2.57
C THR A 245 9.34 -23.08 -2.49
N VAL A 246 8.64 -22.11 -3.11
CA VAL A 246 7.18 -22.09 -3.17
C VAL A 246 6.63 -23.31 -3.91
N THR A 247 7.18 -23.63 -5.09
CA THR A 247 6.70 -24.75 -5.91
C THR A 247 7.08 -26.11 -5.36
N ASP A 248 8.23 -26.24 -4.70
CA ASP A 248 8.70 -27.51 -4.11
C ASP A 248 7.86 -27.89 -2.89
N ILE A 249 7.47 -26.91 -2.05
CA ILE A 249 6.67 -27.17 -0.83
C ILE A 249 5.19 -27.35 -1.17
N LEU A 250 4.60 -26.46 -1.99
CA LEU A 250 3.17 -26.50 -2.26
C LEU A 250 2.80 -27.43 -3.41
N GLY A 251 3.77 -27.83 -4.24
CA GLY A 251 3.53 -28.39 -5.56
C GLY A 251 3.29 -27.29 -6.60
N LEU A 252 3.49 -27.62 -7.88
CA LEU A 252 3.49 -26.65 -8.97
C LEU A 252 2.16 -25.87 -9.09
N ASP A 253 1.02 -26.54 -9.06
CA ASP A 253 -0.28 -25.90 -9.29
C ASP A 253 -0.74 -25.04 -8.10
N CYS A 254 -0.51 -25.52 -6.87
CA CYS A 254 -0.77 -24.76 -5.65
C CYS A 254 0.19 -23.56 -5.52
N GLY A 255 1.48 -23.77 -5.79
CA GLY A 255 2.48 -22.71 -5.79
C GLY A 255 2.14 -21.60 -6.79
N LEU A 256 1.69 -21.96 -8.00
CA LEU A 256 1.21 -21.01 -8.99
C LEU A 256 -0.03 -20.23 -8.54
N SER A 257 -0.97 -20.92 -7.89
CA SER A 257 -2.17 -20.28 -7.34
C SER A 257 -1.80 -19.26 -6.27
N VAL A 258 -0.83 -19.57 -5.41
CA VAL A 258 -0.26 -18.62 -4.43
C VAL A 258 0.41 -17.44 -5.13
N LEU A 259 1.26 -17.68 -6.13
CA LEU A 259 1.96 -16.61 -6.85
C LEU A 259 1.00 -15.70 -7.60
N ARG A 260 -0.18 -16.18 -8.04
CA ARG A 260 -1.24 -15.36 -8.64
C ARG A 260 -2.00 -14.55 -7.58
N ALA A 261 -2.29 -15.15 -6.44
CA ALA A 261 -3.09 -14.53 -5.39
C ALA A 261 -2.31 -13.53 -4.52
N SER A 262 -1.02 -13.79 -4.25
CA SER A 262 -0.21 -12.99 -3.34
C SER A 262 1.27 -13.03 -3.72
N SER A 263 1.78 -11.90 -4.23
CA SER A 263 3.23 -11.76 -4.48
C SER A 263 4.02 -11.57 -3.19
N PHE A 264 3.37 -11.19 -2.08
CA PHE A 264 4.02 -10.89 -0.80
C PHE A 264 4.69 -12.10 -0.16
N VAL A 265 4.37 -13.30 -0.63
CA VAL A 265 5.09 -14.53 -0.27
C VAL A 265 6.57 -14.40 -0.63
N LEU A 266 6.87 -13.76 -1.76
CA LEU A 266 8.23 -13.54 -2.23
C LEU A 266 8.97 -12.42 -1.48
N ASP A 267 8.34 -11.69 -0.57
CA ASP A 267 9.02 -10.63 0.20
C ASP A 267 9.84 -11.17 1.39
N GLN A 268 9.69 -12.45 1.74
CA GLN A 268 10.40 -13.09 2.86
C GLN A 268 11.78 -13.60 2.44
N THR A 269 12.71 -13.76 3.38
CA THR A 269 13.95 -14.51 3.12
C THR A 269 13.62 -15.94 2.69
N VAL A 270 14.53 -16.63 1.98
CA VAL A 270 14.25 -18.01 1.52
C VAL A 270 14.00 -18.94 2.71
N ASP A 271 14.76 -18.77 3.80
CA ASP A 271 14.62 -19.59 5.01
C ASP A 271 13.29 -19.33 5.73
N ASP A 272 12.93 -18.06 5.93
CA ASP A 272 11.64 -17.70 6.55
C ASP A 272 10.46 -18.18 5.70
N LEU A 273 10.58 -18.04 4.37
CA LEU A 273 9.60 -18.53 3.40
C LEU A 273 9.42 -20.04 3.51
N ARG A 274 10.54 -20.78 3.52
CA ARG A 274 10.55 -22.25 3.64
C ARG A 274 9.89 -22.69 4.94
N HIS A 275 10.29 -22.10 6.05
CA HIS A 275 9.76 -22.45 7.37
C HIS A 275 8.25 -22.15 7.44
N ALA A 276 7.83 -20.93 7.07
CA ALA A 276 6.43 -20.54 7.16
C ALA A 276 5.53 -21.35 6.23
N LEU A 277 5.97 -21.66 5.01
CA LEU A 277 5.21 -22.52 4.11
C LEU A 277 5.10 -23.96 4.63
N GLN A 278 6.21 -24.54 5.11
CA GLN A 278 6.18 -25.89 5.65
C GLN A 278 5.26 -25.98 6.87
N SER A 279 5.37 -25.03 7.81
CA SER A 279 4.46 -24.93 8.97
C SER A 279 2.99 -24.88 8.53
N LEU A 280 2.66 -24.10 7.48
CA LEU A 280 1.28 -24.02 6.98
C LEU A 280 0.79 -25.32 6.36
N VAL A 281 1.63 -25.97 5.55
CA VAL A 281 1.31 -27.26 4.93
C VAL A 281 1.13 -28.34 6.00
N ASP A 282 1.99 -28.38 7.02
CA ASP A 282 1.89 -29.34 8.12
C ASP A 282 0.60 -29.15 8.94
N ILE A 283 0.12 -27.91 9.06
CA ILE A 283 -1.09 -27.57 9.82
C ILE A 283 -2.38 -27.88 9.06
N CYS A 284 -2.46 -27.55 7.76
CA CYS A 284 -3.73 -27.59 7.02
C CYS A 284 -3.69 -28.29 5.66
N GLY A 285 -2.52 -28.76 5.21
CA GLY A 285 -2.31 -29.31 3.87
C GLY A 285 -2.09 -28.24 2.80
N SER A 286 -1.51 -28.62 1.66
CA SER A 286 -1.08 -27.68 0.62
C SER A 286 -2.22 -26.86 0.01
N GLU A 287 -3.36 -27.50 -0.31
CA GLU A 287 -4.51 -26.81 -0.92
C GLU A 287 -5.08 -25.72 0.00
N ASN A 288 -5.24 -26.03 1.28
CA ASN A 288 -5.72 -25.09 2.28
C ASN A 288 -4.69 -24.00 2.60
N ALA A 289 -3.39 -24.33 2.58
CA ALA A 289 -2.33 -23.33 2.72
C ALA A 289 -2.44 -22.25 1.62
N VAL A 290 -2.74 -22.64 0.36
CA VAL A 290 -3.00 -21.68 -0.73
C VAL A 290 -4.16 -20.74 -0.38
N ARG A 291 -5.29 -21.29 0.08
CA ARG A 291 -6.49 -20.51 0.42
C ARG A 291 -6.23 -19.55 1.56
N VAL A 292 -5.46 -19.97 2.58
CA VAL A 292 -5.04 -19.13 3.71
C VAL A 292 -4.14 -17.99 3.23
N ILE A 293 -3.12 -18.28 2.42
CA ILE A 293 -2.18 -17.28 1.91
C ILE A 293 -2.91 -16.23 1.05
N ALA A 294 -3.79 -16.69 0.16
CA ALA A 294 -4.61 -15.83 -0.69
C ALA A 294 -5.50 -14.88 0.14
N SER A 295 -6.06 -15.38 1.25
CA SER A 295 -6.95 -14.61 2.12
C SER A 295 -6.20 -13.69 3.09
N SER A 296 -4.95 -14.02 3.44
CA SER A 296 -4.17 -13.33 4.49
C SER A 296 -3.25 -12.22 3.96
N GLN A 297 -3.12 -12.07 2.64
CA GLN A 297 -2.26 -11.09 1.96
C GLN A 297 -0.84 -11.02 2.57
N ARG A 298 -0.50 -9.94 3.29
CA ARG A 298 0.83 -9.70 3.88
C ARG A 298 1.08 -10.38 5.22
N GLN A 299 0.05 -10.90 5.87
CA GLN A 299 0.14 -11.38 7.27
C GLN A 299 0.22 -12.91 7.39
N TRP A 300 0.35 -13.61 6.26
CA TRP A 300 0.36 -15.07 6.17
C TRP A 300 1.48 -15.72 7.00
N THR A 301 2.63 -15.06 7.16
CA THR A 301 3.76 -15.60 7.97
C THR A 301 3.41 -15.77 9.45
N THR A 302 2.46 -15.00 9.97
CA THR A 302 2.02 -15.12 11.37
C THR A 302 0.94 -16.18 11.57
N MET A 303 0.51 -16.84 10.49
CA MET A 303 -0.63 -17.76 10.54
C MET A 303 -0.30 -19.10 11.20
N GLU A 304 0.96 -19.50 11.27
CA GLU A 304 1.38 -20.68 12.03
C GLU A 304 0.98 -20.59 13.52
N LEU A 305 0.95 -19.38 14.09
CA LEU A 305 0.54 -19.17 15.48
C LEU A 305 -0.99 -19.10 15.63
N LYS A 306 -1.69 -18.64 14.59
CA LYS A 306 -3.12 -18.31 14.61
C LYS A 306 -4.01 -19.48 14.19
N LEU A 307 -3.60 -20.22 13.17
CA LEU A 307 -4.34 -21.35 12.64
C LEU A 307 -4.64 -22.40 13.71
N PRO A 308 -3.72 -22.81 14.60
CA PRO A 308 -4.06 -23.78 15.63
C PRO A 308 -5.26 -23.36 16.50
N VAL A 309 -5.34 -22.07 16.86
CA VAL A 309 -6.47 -21.54 17.64
C VAL A 309 -7.78 -21.61 16.85
N LEU A 310 -7.74 -21.31 15.56
CA LEU A 310 -8.93 -21.39 14.71
C LEU A 310 -9.32 -22.85 14.44
N ILE A 311 -8.36 -23.74 14.22
CA ILE A 311 -8.60 -25.16 13.97
C ILE A 311 -9.26 -25.82 15.20
N ASP A 312 -8.85 -25.45 16.42
CA ASP A 312 -9.52 -25.90 17.65
C ASP A 312 -11.02 -25.53 17.68
N ILE A 313 -11.40 -24.40 17.06
CA ILE A 313 -12.76 -23.85 17.05
C ILE A 313 -13.57 -24.33 15.84
N PHE A 314 -12.98 -24.44 14.66
CA PHE A 314 -13.72 -24.65 13.41
C PHE A 314 -13.37 -25.97 12.72
N GLY A 315 -12.36 -26.70 13.19
CA GLY A 315 -11.68 -27.72 12.38
C GLY A 315 -10.84 -27.09 11.27
N VAL A 316 -10.10 -27.91 10.51
CA VAL A 316 -9.20 -27.41 9.46
C VAL A 316 -9.96 -26.67 8.36
N GLU A 317 -10.92 -27.33 7.71
CA GLU A 317 -11.73 -26.71 6.65
C GLU A 317 -12.50 -25.49 7.14
N GLY A 318 -13.16 -25.61 8.31
CA GLY A 318 -13.91 -24.49 8.86
C GLY A 318 -13.03 -23.29 9.22
N ALA A 319 -11.79 -23.50 9.66
CA ALA A 319 -10.85 -22.41 9.94
C ALA A 319 -10.43 -21.70 8.65
N VAL A 320 -10.20 -22.45 7.57
CA VAL A 320 -9.84 -21.92 6.25
C VAL A 320 -11.01 -21.13 5.65
N ASP A 321 -12.23 -21.70 5.68
CA ASP A 321 -13.46 -21.04 5.23
C ASP A 321 -13.71 -19.75 6.02
N CYS A 322 -13.54 -19.82 7.34
CA CYS A 322 -13.68 -18.68 8.24
C CYS A 322 -12.70 -17.55 7.87
N LEU A 323 -11.43 -17.86 7.60
CA LEU A 323 -10.44 -16.88 7.17
C LEU A 323 -10.74 -16.28 5.80
N HIS A 324 -11.29 -17.08 4.89
CA HIS A 324 -11.70 -16.61 3.58
C HIS A 324 -12.86 -15.61 3.66
N GLN A 325 -13.86 -15.92 4.49
CA GLN A 325 -15.02 -15.06 4.71
C GLN A 325 -14.70 -13.84 5.59
N HIS A 326 -13.76 -13.98 6.53
CA HIS A 326 -13.38 -12.94 7.50
C HIS A 326 -11.85 -12.72 7.54
N PRO A 327 -11.23 -12.17 6.47
CA PRO A 327 -9.79 -11.90 6.42
C PRO A 327 -9.26 -11.00 7.54
N SER A 328 -10.13 -10.20 8.16
CA SER A 328 -9.78 -9.34 9.29
C SER A 328 -9.32 -10.12 10.53
N LEU A 329 -9.69 -11.40 10.67
CA LEU A 329 -9.23 -12.27 11.76
C LEU A 329 -7.73 -12.42 11.78
N VAL A 330 -7.10 -12.36 10.61
CA VAL A 330 -5.63 -12.39 10.47
C VAL A 330 -4.99 -11.21 11.21
N ARG A 331 -5.69 -10.10 11.47
CA ARG A 331 -5.16 -8.96 12.23
C ARG A 331 -5.23 -9.14 13.74
N SER A 332 -6.11 -10.02 14.23
CA SER A 332 -6.20 -10.29 15.66
C SER A 332 -4.97 -11.05 16.14
N ASN A 333 -4.54 -10.80 17.37
CA ASN A 333 -3.47 -11.57 17.98
C ASN A 333 -4.06 -12.82 18.68
N THR A 334 -3.26 -13.88 18.79
CA THR A 334 -3.70 -15.18 19.33
C THR A 334 -4.21 -15.08 20.77
N ARG A 335 -3.60 -14.20 21.58
CA ARG A 335 -4.02 -13.95 22.97
C ARG A 335 -5.41 -13.36 23.04
N THR A 336 -5.73 -12.38 22.19
CA THR A 336 -7.06 -11.76 22.10
C THR A 336 -8.10 -12.78 21.66
N MET A 337 -7.83 -13.57 20.60
CA MET A 337 -8.76 -14.61 20.15
C MET A 337 -9.06 -15.61 21.28
N ARG A 338 -8.03 -16.11 21.98
CA ARG A 338 -8.19 -17.04 23.11
C ARG A 338 -8.93 -16.42 24.28
N ASN A 339 -8.64 -15.17 24.62
CA ASN A 339 -9.32 -14.47 25.71
C ASN A 339 -10.81 -14.28 25.39
N ASN A 340 -11.13 -13.88 24.16
CA ASN A 340 -12.51 -13.70 23.72
C ASN A 340 -13.27 -15.03 23.69
N LEU A 341 -12.66 -16.09 23.17
CA LEU A 341 -13.25 -17.44 23.20
C LEU A 341 -13.49 -17.89 24.65
N LYS A 342 -12.50 -17.73 25.54
CA LYS A 342 -12.64 -18.11 26.95
C LYS A 342 -13.75 -17.32 27.63
N ALA A 343 -13.88 -16.02 27.36
CA ALA A 343 -14.98 -15.21 27.87
C ALA A 343 -16.35 -15.73 27.40
N LEU A 344 -16.48 -16.11 26.13
CA LEU A 344 -17.70 -16.72 25.59
C LEU A 344 -17.99 -18.08 26.24
N GLN A 345 -16.96 -18.91 26.46
CA GLN A 345 -17.11 -20.22 27.09
C GLN A 345 -17.56 -20.11 28.56
N VAL A 346 -17.11 -19.09 29.29
CA VAL A 346 -17.58 -18.80 30.65
C VAL A 346 -19.05 -18.38 30.65
N LEU A 347 -19.49 -17.62 29.64
CA LEU A 347 -20.85 -17.10 29.56
C LEU A 347 -21.88 -18.09 29.03
N LEU A 348 -21.51 -18.90 28.04
CA LEU A 348 -22.44 -19.73 27.27
C LEU A 348 -22.21 -21.24 27.48
N GLY A 349 -21.08 -21.62 28.07
CA GLY A 349 -20.58 -22.98 28.06
C GLY A 349 -19.70 -23.27 26.81
N PRO A 350 -18.85 -24.32 26.85
CA PRO A 350 -17.88 -24.58 25.78
C PRO A 350 -18.50 -24.88 24.40
N ARG A 351 -19.60 -25.62 24.37
CA ARG A 351 -20.22 -26.09 23.12
C ARG A 351 -20.96 -24.95 22.40
N GLU A 352 -21.75 -24.20 23.14
CA GLU A 352 -22.52 -23.06 22.66
C GLU A 352 -21.60 -21.91 22.24
N ALA A 353 -20.55 -21.64 23.01
CA ALA A 353 -19.54 -20.65 22.63
C ALA A 353 -18.88 -21.00 21.29
N LYS A 354 -18.50 -22.26 21.10
CA LYS A 354 -17.93 -22.74 19.83
C LYS A 354 -18.93 -22.54 18.69
N HIS A 355 -20.19 -22.93 18.87
CA HIS A 355 -21.25 -22.74 17.87
C HIS A 355 -21.49 -21.27 17.51
N VAL A 356 -21.58 -20.38 18.51
CA VAL A 356 -21.77 -18.94 18.29
C VAL A 356 -20.58 -18.35 17.54
N VAL A 357 -19.34 -18.73 17.88
CA VAL A 357 -18.15 -18.28 17.15
C VAL A 357 -18.12 -18.84 15.73
N THR A 358 -18.65 -20.06 15.51
CA THR A 358 -18.83 -20.61 14.16
C THR A 358 -19.73 -19.74 13.29
N LEU A 359 -20.82 -19.21 13.87
CA LEU A 359 -21.77 -18.33 13.18
C LEU A 359 -21.30 -16.87 13.10
N HIS A 360 -20.51 -16.43 14.08
CA HIS A 360 -20.06 -15.04 14.24
C HIS A 360 -18.57 -14.94 14.57
N PRO A 361 -17.67 -15.23 13.61
CA PRO A 361 -16.23 -15.22 13.85
C PRO A 361 -15.67 -13.85 14.27
N GLU A 362 -16.33 -12.76 13.89
CA GLU A 362 -15.98 -11.39 14.27
C GLU A 362 -15.88 -11.16 15.78
N LEU A 363 -16.47 -12.04 16.59
CA LEU A 363 -16.34 -12.04 18.05
C LEU A 363 -14.91 -12.29 18.55
N LEU A 364 -14.02 -12.81 17.69
CA LEU A 364 -12.61 -13.04 18.00
C LEU A 364 -11.70 -11.83 17.71
N LEU A 365 -12.26 -10.71 17.20
CA LEU A 365 -11.49 -9.51 16.86
C LEU A 365 -11.21 -8.60 18.07
N PRO A 366 -10.11 -7.82 18.05
CA PRO A 366 -9.83 -6.83 19.08
C PRO A 366 -10.86 -5.69 19.05
N GLY A 367 -11.20 -5.14 20.20
CA GLY A 367 -12.21 -4.07 20.29
C GLY A 367 -13.64 -4.58 20.23
N SER A 368 -13.85 -5.91 20.31
CA SER A 368 -15.12 -6.47 20.78
C SER A 368 -15.33 -6.17 22.27
N ASP A 369 -15.08 -4.93 22.72
CA ASP A 369 -15.28 -4.42 24.09
C ASP A 369 -16.75 -4.41 24.52
N ASN A 370 -17.54 -5.17 23.79
CA ASN A 370 -18.87 -5.57 24.11
C ASN A 370 -19.15 -6.88 23.36
N THR A 371 -18.39 -7.95 23.57
CA THR A 371 -18.88 -9.30 23.24
C THR A 371 -20.31 -9.45 23.77
N LEU A 372 -20.57 -8.91 24.98
CA LEU A 372 -21.91 -8.74 25.54
C LEU A 372 -22.83 -7.75 24.80
N SER A 373 -22.43 -6.51 24.46
CA SER A 373 -23.36 -5.64 23.69
C SER A 373 -23.53 -6.06 22.23
N TYR A 374 -22.60 -6.82 21.65
CA TYR A 374 -22.73 -7.44 20.33
C TYR A 374 -23.74 -8.57 20.41
N LEU A 375 -23.58 -9.49 21.36
CA LEU A 375 -24.58 -10.54 21.63
C LEU A 375 -25.96 -9.94 21.91
N ARG A 376 -26.05 -8.86 22.71
CA ARG A 376 -27.32 -8.14 22.99
C ARG A 376 -27.92 -7.43 21.77
N LYS A 377 -27.12 -6.98 20.78
CA LYS A 377 -27.59 -6.25 19.59
C LYS A 377 -27.89 -7.14 18.40
N LYS A 378 -27.21 -8.28 18.26
CA LYS A 378 -27.21 -9.13 17.05
C LYS A 378 -27.96 -10.44 17.20
N LEU A 379 -28.02 -11.04 18.39
CA LEU A 379 -28.89 -12.19 18.62
C LEU A 379 -30.32 -11.66 18.75
N SER A 380 -31.25 -12.25 18.00
CA SER A 380 -32.67 -11.95 18.15
C SER A 380 -33.06 -12.05 19.62
N THR A 381 -33.97 -11.20 20.11
CA THR A 381 -34.41 -11.20 21.51
C THR A 381 -34.87 -12.58 21.99
N ALA A 382 -35.32 -13.46 21.09
CA ALA A 382 -35.70 -14.84 21.41
C ALA A 382 -34.49 -15.79 21.61
N GLU A 383 -33.44 -15.71 20.79
CA GLU A 383 -32.22 -16.54 20.96
C GLU A 383 -31.36 -16.05 22.12
N ALA A 384 -31.25 -14.73 22.29
CA ALA A 384 -30.63 -14.12 23.46
C ALA A 384 -31.38 -14.49 24.74
N ALA A 385 -32.72 -14.44 24.75
CA ALA A 385 -33.52 -14.84 25.91
C ALA A 385 -33.43 -16.35 26.20
N ARG A 386 -33.35 -17.21 25.18
CA ARG A 386 -33.11 -18.66 25.37
C ARG A 386 -31.73 -18.95 25.95
N LEU A 387 -30.68 -18.28 25.47
CA LEU A 387 -29.32 -18.45 26.00
C LEU A 387 -29.19 -17.90 27.43
N VAL A 388 -29.80 -16.76 27.73
CA VAL A 388 -29.79 -16.15 29.07
C VAL A 388 -30.67 -16.91 30.08
N SER A 389 -31.77 -17.55 29.64
CA SER A 389 -32.63 -18.35 30.53
C SER A 389 -32.09 -19.77 30.78
N ALA A 390 -31.32 -20.34 29.86
CA ALA A 390 -30.69 -21.65 30.04
C ALA A 390 -29.49 -21.62 31.01
N TYR A 391 -28.87 -20.46 31.20
CA TYR A 391 -27.68 -20.29 32.04
C TYR A 391 -27.80 -18.99 32.86
N PRO A 392 -28.52 -19.02 34.00
CA PRO A 392 -28.56 -17.87 34.90
C PRO A 392 -27.18 -17.68 35.54
N LEU A 393 -26.62 -16.47 35.40
CA LEU A 393 -25.40 -16.02 36.08
C LEU A 393 -25.53 -16.05 37.60
#